data_AF-A0A942AXQ3-F1
#
_entry.id   AF-A0A942AXQ3-F1
#
_cell.length_a   1.000
_cell.length_b   1.000
_cell.length_c   1.000
_cell.angle_alpha   90.00
_cell.angle_beta   90.00
_cell.angle_gamma   90.00
#
_symmetry.space_group_name_H-M   'P 1'
#
loop_
_entity.id
_entity.type
_entity.pdbx_description
1 polymer ?
#
loop_
_entity_poly.entity_id
_entity_poly.type
_entity_poly.pdbx_seq_one_letter_code
_entity_poly.pdbx_strand_id
1 'polypeptide(L)'
;MTDRLDVTTPNPADAGSGEVIASPFPEPEPISTNPSKNAKVRPGDRVFRGLAEGSGILIVVIIAAIGLFLLWRAIPALGRNEENFFLYGGNWVTTDTSAMHFGILDLLQVTVFVSVFALVLAMPVALGIAIFLTQYAPRRVSGPLAYMVDLLAAVPSIIYGVWGLYVLAPVLKPVALWLNGNLGWIFLFSTGNASVAGGGTIFTAGIVLAVMILPIITAVTREVFVQTPRGQIEAALALGATRWEVVRTTVLPFGMSGYISGAMLGLGRALGETIALLIILRGTQTAFGWSLFDAGYTFASKIASAASEFNDQYKAGAYIAAGLVLFILTFVVNSLARAAVSGKGRS
;
A
#
# COMPACT_ATOMS: atom_id res chain seq x y z
N MET A 1 36.53 82.39 52.79
CA MET A 1 37.79 82.04 52.12
C MET A 1 37.43 80.97 51.09
N THR A 2 37.63 81.29 49.82
CA THR A 2 37.03 80.66 48.63
C THR A 2 37.53 79.24 48.40
N ASP A 3 36.62 78.27 48.33
CA ASP A 3 36.94 76.91 47.85
C ASP A 3 36.36 76.72 46.45
N ARG A 4 37.27 76.54 45.48
CA ARG A 4 36.99 76.49 44.05
C ARG A 4 36.56 75.06 43.68
N LEU A 5 35.48 74.97 42.92
CA LEU A 5 35.00 73.75 42.28
C LEU A 5 36.01 73.29 41.21
N ASP A 6 36.76 72.22 41.47
CA ASP A 6 37.52 71.52 40.45
C ASP A 6 36.58 70.59 39.66
N VAL A 7 36.16 71.08 38.50
CA VAL A 7 35.43 70.31 37.50
C VAL A 7 36.43 69.40 36.79
N THR A 8 36.41 68.10 37.08
CA THR A 8 37.16 67.10 36.32
C THR A 8 36.51 66.93 34.94
N THR A 9 37.15 67.48 33.91
CA THR A 9 36.79 67.21 32.52
C THR A 9 37.10 65.74 32.20
N PRO A 10 36.15 64.92 31.72
CA PRO A 10 36.43 63.54 31.33
C PRO A 10 37.46 63.53 30.19
N ASN A 11 38.57 62.82 30.38
CA ASN A 11 39.58 62.60 29.36
C ASN A 11 39.05 61.54 28.37
N PRO A 12 38.84 61.86 27.08
CA PRO A 12 38.34 60.90 26.10
C PRO A 12 39.32 59.75 25.82
N ALA A 13 40.58 59.89 26.23
CA ALA A 13 41.61 58.85 26.05
C ALA A 13 41.51 57.71 27.08
N ASP A 14 40.77 57.89 28.18
CA ASP A 14 40.52 56.84 29.18
C ASP A 14 39.26 56.01 28.85
N ALA A 15 38.49 56.42 27.84
CA ALA A 15 37.50 55.57 27.21
C ALA A 15 38.24 54.62 26.27
N GLY A 16 38.54 53.41 26.78
CA GLY A 16 39.24 52.36 26.03
C GLY A 16 38.80 52.29 24.56
N SER A 17 39.79 52.18 23.67
CA SER A 17 39.58 52.13 22.23
C SER A 17 38.49 51.10 21.88
N GLY A 18 37.59 51.46 20.97
CA GLY A 18 36.54 50.56 20.45
C GLY A 18 37.06 49.29 19.77
N GLU A 19 38.38 49.06 19.77
CA GLU A 19 39.03 47.82 19.35
C GLU A 19 38.61 46.61 20.21
N VAL A 20 38.27 46.79 21.49
CA VAL A 20 37.84 45.66 22.34
C VAL A 20 36.43 45.16 21.98
N ILE A 21 35.63 45.98 21.28
CA ILE A 21 34.28 45.59 20.79
C ILE A 21 34.34 44.97 19.39
N ALA A 22 35.47 45.10 18.68
CA ALA A 22 35.64 44.63 17.30
C ALA A 22 36.45 43.33 17.15
N SER A 23 36.84 42.67 18.25
CA SER A 23 37.34 41.30 18.17
C SER A 23 36.16 40.36 17.89
N PRO A 24 36.18 39.59 16.78
CA PRO A 24 35.18 38.55 16.58
C PRO A 24 35.22 37.63 17.79
N PHE A 25 34.10 37.44 18.48
CA PHE A 25 33.99 36.37 19.47
C PHE A 25 34.54 35.10 18.82
N PRO A 26 35.47 34.37 19.46
CA PRO A 26 35.92 33.10 18.93
C PRO A 26 34.68 32.27 18.63
N GLU A 27 34.46 31.92 17.36
CA GLU A 27 33.36 31.03 17.03
C GLU A 27 33.54 29.79 17.91
N PRO A 28 32.55 29.44 18.75
CA PRO A 28 32.67 28.25 19.58
C PRO A 28 32.96 27.08 18.65
N GLU A 29 34.01 26.31 18.97
CA GLU A 29 34.37 25.13 18.19
C GLU A 29 33.09 24.34 17.92
N PRO A 30 32.78 24.01 16.65
CA PRO A 30 31.55 23.31 16.34
C PRO A 30 31.57 22.00 17.10
N ILE A 31 30.74 21.91 18.14
CA ILE A 31 30.55 20.68 18.90
C ILE A 31 30.07 19.67 17.87
N SER A 32 30.93 18.71 17.54
CA SER A 32 30.60 17.64 16.60
C SER A 32 29.37 16.92 17.13
N THR A 33 28.20 17.22 16.57
CA THR A 33 26.93 16.51 16.82
C THR A 33 26.92 15.12 16.21
N ASN A 34 28.03 14.69 15.59
CA ASN A 34 28.17 13.37 15.01
C ASN A 34 28.31 12.32 16.15
N PRO A 35 27.27 11.54 16.46
CA PRO A 35 27.25 10.63 17.60
C PRO A 35 28.22 9.44 17.42
N SER A 36 28.75 9.27 16.21
CA SER A 36 29.53 8.10 15.80
C SER A 36 31.03 8.20 16.09
N LYS A 37 31.57 9.41 16.31
CA LYS A 37 33.03 9.61 16.27
C LYS A 37 33.78 9.10 17.50
N ASN A 38 33.10 8.94 18.65
CA ASN A 38 33.72 8.54 19.93
C ASN A 38 32.87 7.57 20.79
N ALA A 39 31.82 6.96 20.25
CA ALA A 39 31.05 5.98 21.01
C ALA A 39 31.87 4.69 21.19
N LYS A 40 32.25 4.35 22.43
CA LYS A 40 32.78 3.02 22.76
C LYS A 40 31.73 1.98 22.37
N VAL A 41 31.94 1.28 21.25
CA VAL A 41 31.01 0.27 20.73
C VAL A 41 30.85 -0.81 21.80
N ARG A 42 29.67 -0.86 22.40
CA ARG A 42 29.38 -1.88 23.42
C ARG A 42 29.28 -3.23 22.72
N PRO A 43 29.70 -4.33 23.35
CA PRO A 43 29.57 -5.66 22.75
C PRO A 43 28.11 -5.98 22.39
N GLY A 44 27.14 -5.49 23.18
CA GLY A 44 25.72 -5.56 22.87
C GLY A 44 25.33 -4.87 21.56
N ASP A 45 25.88 -3.68 21.28
CA ASP A 45 25.61 -2.95 20.03
C ASP A 45 26.15 -3.70 18.81
N ARG A 46 27.29 -4.38 18.97
CA ARG A 46 27.89 -5.21 17.91
C ARG A 46 27.07 -6.48 17.64
N VAL A 47 26.61 -7.15 18.70
CA VAL A 47 25.74 -8.33 18.57
C VAL A 47 24.41 -7.93 17.94
N PHE A 48 23.78 -6.85 18.42
CA PHE A 48 22.52 -6.35 17.87
C PHE A 48 22.66 -5.98 16.39
N ARG A 49 23.72 -5.26 16.03
CA ARG A 49 24.02 -4.91 14.64
C ARG A 49 24.23 -6.16 13.77
N GLY A 50 25.02 -7.12 14.24
CA GLY A 50 25.25 -8.38 13.52
C GLY A 50 23.97 -9.19 13.31
N LEU A 51 23.09 -9.25 14.31
CA LEU A 51 21.78 -9.91 14.21
C LEU A 51 20.85 -9.16 13.23
N ALA A 52 20.83 -7.83 13.27
CA ALA A 52 20.02 -7.02 12.38
C ALA A 52 20.48 -7.12 10.92
N GLU A 53 21.78 -7.01 10.66
CA GLU A 53 22.37 -7.18 9.33
C GLU A 53 22.19 -8.63 8.83
N GLY A 54 22.42 -9.62 9.68
CA GLY A 54 22.22 -11.04 9.36
C GLY A 54 20.78 -11.38 9.02
N SER A 55 19.80 -10.83 9.77
CA SER A 55 18.37 -10.99 9.48
C SER A 55 18.00 -10.37 8.13
N GLY A 56 18.51 -9.16 7.83
CA GLY A 56 18.30 -8.51 6.55
C GLY A 56 18.84 -9.33 5.37
N ILE A 57 20.06 -9.84 5.48
CA ILE A 57 20.68 -10.70 4.46
C ILE A 57 19.87 -12.00 4.30
N LEU A 58 19.47 -12.63 5.40
CA LEU A 58 18.69 -13.87 5.39
C LEU A 58 17.37 -13.70 4.63
N ILE A 59 16.64 -12.60 4.86
CA ILE A 59 15.39 -12.30 4.15
C ILE A 59 15.64 -12.19 2.65
N VAL A 60 16.68 -11.47 2.23
CA VAL A 60 17.03 -11.31 0.81
C VAL A 60 17.38 -12.67 0.18
N VAL A 61 18.16 -13.49 0.87
CA VAL A 61 18.52 -14.84 0.42
C VAL A 61 17.28 -15.72 0.27
N ILE A 62 16.34 -15.68 1.23
CA ILE A 62 15.09 -16.45 1.15
C ILE A 62 14.24 -15.99 -0.03
N ILE A 63 14.06 -14.68 -0.22
CA ILE A 63 13.29 -14.13 -1.35
C ILE A 63 13.90 -14.56 -2.69
N ALA A 64 15.23 -14.49 -2.81
CA ALA A 64 15.94 -14.96 -4.01
C ALA A 64 15.77 -16.48 -4.21
N ALA A 65 15.90 -17.27 -3.14
CA ALA A 65 15.72 -18.73 -3.19
C ALA A 65 14.30 -19.13 -3.61
N ILE A 66 13.27 -18.44 -3.11
CA ILE A 66 11.88 -18.64 -3.54
C ILE A 66 11.74 -18.34 -5.04
N GLY A 67 12.27 -17.21 -5.51
CA GLY A 67 12.23 -16.86 -6.93
C GLY A 67 12.92 -17.91 -7.82
N LEU A 68 14.11 -18.37 -7.42
CA LEU A 68 14.84 -19.42 -8.12
C LEU A 68 14.11 -20.76 -8.11
N PHE A 69 13.48 -21.12 -6.99
CA PHE A 69 12.68 -22.33 -6.87
C PHE A 69 11.45 -22.30 -7.79
N LEU A 70 10.72 -21.19 -7.82
CA LEU A 70 9.57 -21.00 -8.71
C LEU A 70 10.00 -21.09 -10.19
N LEU A 71 11.13 -20.46 -10.55
CA LEU A 71 11.69 -20.53 -11.89
C LEU A 71 12.04 -21.97 -12.28
N TRP A 72 12.77 -22.69 -11.43
CA TRP A 72 13.20 -24.06 -11.69
C TRP A 72 12.01 -24.99 -11.93
N ARG A 73 10.93 -24.83 -11.15
CA ARG A 73 9.73 -25.66 -11.27
C ARG A 73 8.79 -25.24 -12.42
N ALA A 74 8.86 -23.98 -12.86
CA ALA A 74 8.08 -23.47 -13.99
C ALA A 74 8.63 -23.92 -15.37
N ILE A 75 9.96 -24.02 -15.51
CA ILE A 75 10.62 -24.32 -16.81
C ILE A 75 10.08 -25.59 -17.49
N PRO A 76 9.94 -26.75 -16.82
CA PRO A 76 9.48 -27.97 -17.49
C PRO A 76 8.05 -27.87 -18.06
N ALA A 77 7.19 -27.08 -17.43
CA ALA A 77 5.82 -26.87 -17.91
C ALA A 77 5.78 -25.87 -19.07
N LEU A 78 6.57 -24.79 -18.98
CA LEU A 78 6.70 -23.82 -20.07
C LEU A 78 7.27 -24.44 -21.34
N GLY A 79 8.19 -25.41 -21.22
CA GLY A 79 8.75 -26.14 -22.36
C GLY A 79 7.76 -27.06 -23.08
N ARG A 80 6.56 -27.28 -22.51
CA ARG A 80 5.47 -28.08 -23.12
C ARG A 80 4.21 -27.26 -23.36
N ASN A 81 4.32 -25.95 -23.26
CA ASN A 81 3.25 -25.05 -23.66
C ASN A 81 3.35 -24.83 -25.17
N GLU A 82 2.31 -25.20 -25.90
CA GLU A 82 2.23 -24.95 -27.35
C GLU A 82 1.80 -23.51 -27.66
N GLU A 83 1.41 -22.76 -26.63
CA GLU A 83 0.91 -21.39 -26.72
C GLU A 83 1.92 -20.34 -26.26
N ASN A 84 1.69 -19.09 -26.66
CA ASN A 84 2.45 -17.97 -26.09
C ASN A 84 1.99 -17.69 -24.65
N PHE A 85 2.82 -18.10 -23.67
CA PHE A 85 2.53 -17.96 -22.25
C PHE A 85 2.06 -16.55 -21.81
N PHE A 86 2.58 -15.49 -22.44
CA PHE A 86 2.26 -14.11 -22.03
C PHE A 86 1.03 -13.54 -22.72
N LEU A 87 0.75 -13.94 -23.97
CA LEU A 87 -0.28 -13.32 -24.81
C LEU A 87 -1.51 -14.22 -25.02
N TYR A 88 -1.42 -15.50 -24.68
CA TYR A 88 -2.54 -16.41 -24.81
C TYR A 88 -3.59 -16.11 -23.74
N GLY A 89 -4.78 -15.69 -24.19
CA GLY A 89 -6.00 -15.49 -23.41
C GLY A 89 -7.07 -16.55 -23.69
N GLY A 90 -6.64 -17.75 -24.11
CA GLY A 90 -7.54 -18.88 -24.34
C GLY A 90 -7.69 -19.77 -23.10
N ASN A 91 -8.31 -20.93 -23.30
CA ASN A 91 -8.61 -21.87 -22.22
C ASN A 91 -7.32 -22.40 -21.58
N TRP A 92 -7.31 -22.45 -20.25
CA TRP A 92 -6.23 -23.06 -19.48
C TRP A 92 -6.40 -24.58 -19.44
N VAL A 93 -5.71 -25.29 -20.33
CA VAL A 93 -5.79 -26.74 -20.52
C VAL A 93 -4.44 -27.38 -20.19
N THR A 94 -4.40 -28.10 -19.06
CA THR A 94 -3.21 -28.84 -18.58
C THR A 94 -3.49 -30.34 -18.43
N THR A 95 -4.59 -30.84 -19.02
CA THR A 95 -4.99 -32.24 -18.88
C THR A 95 -4.06 -33.16 -19.67
N ASP A 96 -3.68 -32.76 -20.89
CA ASP A 96 -2.63 -33.40 -21.68
C ASP A 96 -1.28 -32.78 -21.33
N THR A 97 -0.41 -33.55 -20.67
CA THR A 97 0.91 -33.07 -20.22
C THR A 97 1.96 -33.07 -21.33
N SER A 98 1.62 -33.58 -22.52
CA SER A 98 2.50 -33.58 -23.69
C SER A 98 2.32 -32.32 -24.55
N ALA A 99 1.10 -31.81 -24.64
CA ALA A 99 0.74 -30.58 -25.35
C ALA A 99 -0.20 -29.73 -24.47
N MET A 100 0.38 -28.87 -23.64
CA MET A 100 -0.39 -27.98 -22.77
C MET A 100 -0.70 -26.66 -23.47
N HIS A 101 -1.86 -26.09 -23.15
CA HIS A 101 -2.29 -24.78 -23.65
C HIS A 101 -2.64 -23.89 -22.46
N PHE A 102 -1.76 -22.97 -22.10
CA PHE A 102 -2.02 -22.03 -21.02
C PHE A 102 -1.32 -20.70 -21.22
N GLY A 103 -1.88 -19.67 -20.60
CA GLY A 103 -1.38 -18.30 -20.68
C GLY A 103 -1.88 -17.44 -19.53
N ILE A 104 -1.14 -16.38 -19.24
CA ILE A 104 -1.34 -15.54 -18.06
C ILE A 104 -1.99 -14.19 -18.35
N LEU A 105 -2.30 -13.89 -19.62
CA LEU A 105 -2.81 -12.58 -20.01
C LEU A 105 -4.06 -12.19 -19.22
N ASP A 106 -5.06 -13.07 -19.22
CA ASP A 106 -6.33 -12.84 -18.53
C ASP A 106 -6.14 -12.79 -17.01
N LEU A 107 -5.27 -13.65 -16.45
CA LEU A 107 -4.97 -13.66 -15.02
C LEU A 107 -4.35 -12.32 -14.58
N LEU A 108 -3.41 -11.80 -15.37
CA LEU A 108 -2.76 -10.52 -15.14
C LEU A 108 -3.78 -9.39 -15.18
N GLN A 109 -4.60 -9.34 -16.23
CA GLN A 109 -5.60 -8.29 -16.42
C GLN A 109 -6.62 -8.31 -15.29
N VAL A 110 -7.20 -9.46 -14.96
CA VAL A 110 -8.18 -9.60 -13.89
C VAL A 110 -7.58 -9.24 -12.53
N THR A 111 -6.37 -9.74 -12.19
CA THR A 111 -5.69 -9.43 -10.93
C THR A 111 -5.43 -7.93 -10.78
N VAL A 112 -4.87 -7.28 -11.80
CA VAL A 112 -4.57 -5.85 -11.73
C VAL A 112 -5.86 -5.04 -11.68
N PHE A 113 -6.83 -5.36 -12.54
CA PHE A 113 -8.06 -4.61 -12.66
C PHE A 113 -8.91 -4.66 -11.39
N VAL A 114 -9.13 -5.85 -10.80
CA VAL A 114 -9.88 -5.96 -9.54
C VAL A 114 -9.16 -5.25 -8.39
N SER A 115 -7.82 -5.32 -8.33
CA SER A 115 -7.03 -4.69 -7.27
C SER A 115 -7.04 -3.17 -7.37
N VAL A 116 -6.92 -2.62 -8.59
CA VAL A 116 -7.00 -1.18 -8.84
C VAL A 116 -8.41 -0.68 -8.55
N PHE A 117 -9.45 -1.38 -9.01
CA PHE A 117 -10.84 -1.01 -8.73
C PHE A 117 -11.12 -1.00 -7.22
N ALA A 118 -10.68 -2.03 -6.49
CA ALA A 118 -10.79 -2.08 -5.04
C ALA A 118 -10.06 -0.91 -4.35
N LEU A 119 -8.86 -0.58 -4.82
CA LEU A 119 -8.06 0.51 -4.27
C LEU A 119 -8.73 1.87 -4.50
N VAL A 120 -9.27 2.11 -5.69
CA VAL A 120 -10.00 3.35 -6.04
C VAL A 120 -11.19 3.57 -5.11
N LEU A 121 -11.89 2.50 -4.71
CA LEU A 121 -13.00 2.59 -3.76
C LEU A 121 -12.52 2.73 -2.31
N ALA A 122 -11.52 1.95 -1.89
CA ALA A 122 -11.07 1.91 -0.50
C ALA A 122 -10.33 3.20 -0.09
N MET A 123 -9.52 3.75 -0.97
CA MET A 123 -8.66 4.92 -0.72
C MET A 123 -9.41 6.16 -0.19
N PRO A 124 -10.46 6.67 -0.84
CA PRO A 124 -11.18 7.86 -0.35
C PRO A 124 -11.91 7.58 0.97
N VAL A 125 -12.47 6.38 1.12
CA VAL A 125 -13.20 5.99 2.35
C VAL A 125 -12.22 5.87 3.52
N ALA A 126 -11.08 5.20 3.32
CA ALA A 126 -10.03 5.05 4.33
C ALA A 126 -9.45 6.41 4.74
N LEU A 127 -9.25 7.33 3.78
CA LEU A 127 -8.81 8.69 4.06
C LEU A 127 -9.83 9.43 4.93
N GLY A 128 -11.12 9.37 4.58
CA GLY A 128 -12.20 9.99 5.33
C GLY A 128 -12.27 9.49 6.77
N ILE A 129 -12.17 8.15 6.96
CA ILE A 129 -12.16 7.54 8.29
C ILE A 129 -10.92 7.98 9.08
N ALA A 130 -9.73 7.97 8.46
CA ALA A 130 -8.49 8.38 9.12
C ALA A 130 -8.53 9.86 9.55
N ILE A 131 -8.99 10.77 8.69
CA ILE A 131 -9.18 12.19 9.03
C ILE A 131 -10.18 12.33 10.18
N PHE A 132 -11.33 11.65 10.09
CA PHE A 132 -12.36 11.74 11.11
C PHE A 132 -11.85 11.27 12.47
N LEU A 133 -11.22 10.10 12.53
CA LEU A 133 -10.71 9.53 13.78
C LEU A 133 -9.59 10.35 14.42
N THR A 134 -8.79 11.07 13.62
CA THR A 134 -7.64 11.83 14.12
C THR A 134 -7.95 13.30 14.42
N GLN A 135 -8.81 13.95 13.64
CA GLN A 135 -9.01 15.40 13.70
C GLN A 135 -10.40 15.84 14.16
N TYR A 136 -11.42 15.00 13.98
CA TYR A 136 -12.81 15.38 14.28
C TYR A 136 -13.41 14.62 15.46
N ALA A 137 -13.05 13.35 15.64
CA ALA A 137 -13.61 12.50 16.67
C ALA A 137 -13.13 12.91 18.07
N PRO A 138 -14.03 13.03 19.05
CA PRO A 138 -13.63 13.24 20.44
C PRO A 138 -12.88 12.00 20.96
N ARG A 139 -11.91 12.19 21.87
CA ARG A 139 -11.04 11.13 22.41
C ARG A 139 -11.78 9.89 22.94
N ARG A 140 -13.01 10.08 23.45
CA ARG A 140 -13.85 8.99 23.98
C ARG A 140 -14.43 8.08 22.89
N VAL A 141 -14.59 8.59 21.68
CA VAL A 141 -15.21 7.89 20.55
C VAL A 141 -14.17 7.40 19.55
N SER A 142 -13.04 8.11 19.42
CA SER A 142 -11.98 7.74 18.48
C SER A 142 -11.40 6.34 18.75
N GLY A 143 -11.17 5.99 20.02
CA GLY A 143 -10.64 4.68 20.41
C GLY A 143 -11.57 3.52 20.03
N PRO A 144 -12.84 3.52 20.48
CA PRO A 144 -13.80 2.47 20.11
C PRO A 144 -14.02 2.35 18.59
N LEU A 145 -14.14 3.46 17.86
CA LEU A 145 -14.31 3.41 16.40
C LEU A 145 -13.06 2.89 15.69
N ALA A 146 -11.86 3.29 16.13
CA ALA A 146 -10.61 2.75 15.61
C ALA A 146 -10.56 1.23 15.81
N TYR A 147 -10.93 0.75 17.00
CA TYR A 147 -11.01 -0.68 17.29
C TYR A 147 -12.02 -1.40 16.38
N MET A 148 -13.20 -0.82 16.11
CA MET A 148 -14.17 -1.42 15.18
C MET A 148 -13.62 -1.54 13.76
N VAL A 149 -12.89 -0.54 13.28
CA VAL A 149 -12.22 -0.61 11.97
C VAL A 149 -11.14 -1.70 11.97
N ASP A 150 -10.33 -1.76 13.03
CA ASP A 150 -9.24 -2.73 13.14
C ASP A 150 -9.80 -4.16 13.27
N LEU A 151 -10.98 -4.34 13.89
CA LEU A 151 -11.68 -5.62 13.96
C LEU A 151 -12.13 -6.15 12.59
N LEU A 152 -12.40 -5.29 11.60
CA LEU A 152 -12.69 -5.75 10.23
C LEU A 152 -11.50 -6.51 9.64
N ALA A 153 -10.26 -6.16 10.00
CA ALA A 153 -9.08 -6.87 9.53
C ALA A 153 -8.94 -8.30 10.10
N ALA A 154 -9.62 -8.58 11.23
CA ALA A 154 -9.59 -9.89 11.88
C ALA A 154 -10.56 -10.91 11.24
N VAL A 155 -11.48 -10.46 10.39
CA VAL A 155 -12.46 -11.33 9.75
C VAL A 155 -11.75 -12.20 8.68
N PRO A 156 -11.88 -13.54 8.74
CA PRO A 156 -11.32 -14.43 7.74
C PRO A 156 -11.81 -14.13 6.31
N SER A 157 -10.93 -14.23 5.32
CA SER A 157 -11.25 -13.90 3.91
C SER A 157 -12.37 -14.78 3.33
N ILE A 158 -12.47 -16.05 3.75
CA ILE A 158 -13.56 -16.93 3.34
C ILE A 158 -14.94 -16.39 3.75
N ILE A 159 -15.04 -15.75 4.92
CA ILE A 159 -16.30 -15.16 5.40
C ILE A 159 -16.69 -14.00 4.50
N TYR A 160 -15.73 -13.14 4.13
CA TYR A 160 -15.95 -12.08 3.16
C TYR A 160 -16.38 -12.61 1.79
N GLY A 161 -15.78 -13.71 1.32
CA GLY A 161 -16.17 -14.35 0.06
C GLY A 161 -17.62 -14.83 0.06
N VAL A 162 -17.99 -15.61 1.08
CA VAL A 162 -19.36 -16.15 1.23
C VAL A 162 -20.37 -15.03 1.45
N TRP A 163 -20.10 -14.08 2.35
CA TRP A 163 -20.95 -12.91 2.55
C TRP A 163 -21.09 -12.08 1.28
N GLY A 164 -19.98 -11.87 0.57
CA GLY A 164 -19.92 -11.16 -0.69
C GLY A 164 -20.86 -11.74 -1.74
N LEU A 165 -20.84 -13.05 -1.91
CA LEU A 165 -21.65 -13.73 -2.91
C LEU A 165 -23.13 -13.84 -2.50
N TYR A 166 -23.42 -14.24 -1.25
CA TYR A 166 -24.79 -14.57 -0.84
C TYR A 166 -25.58 -13.40 -0.27
N VAL A 167 -24.92 -12.36 0.26
CA VAL A 167 -25.58 -11.21 0.88
C VAL A 167 -25.34 -9.95 0.07
N LEU A 168 -24.08 -9.62 -0.23
CA LEU A 168 -23.76 -8.36 -0.90
C LEU A 168 -24.17 -8.38 -2.39
N ALA A 169 -23.92 -9.46 -3.12
CA ALA A 169 -24.23 -9.52 -4.55
C ALA A 169 -25.73 -9.31 -4.86
N PRO A 170 -26.67 -9.93 -4.13
CA PRO A 170 -28.10 -9.61 -4.27
C PRO A 170 -28.45 -8.15 -3.98
N VAL A 171 -27.80 -7.53 -2.99
CA VAL A 171 -28.00 -6.11 -2.65
C VAL A 171 -27.45 -5.18 -3.74
N LEU A 172 -26.33 -5.56 -4.35
CA LEU A 172 -25.70 -4.81 -5.44
C LEU A 172 -26.37 -5.00 -6.79
N LYS A 173 -27.10 -6.11 -7.00
CA LYS A 173 -27.80 -6.44 -8.25
C LYS A 173 -28.60 -5.28 -8.87
N PRO A 174 -29.49 -4.56 -8.16
CA PRO A 174 -30.23 -3.44 -8.77
C PRO A 174 -29.30 -2.33 -9.27
N VAL A 175 -28.24 -2.02 -8.52
CA VAL A 175 -27.24 -1.03 -8.91
C VAL A 175 -26.44 -1.52 -10.12
N ALA A 176 -26.01 -2.77 -10.12
CA ALA A 176 -25.26 -3.39 -11.23
C ALA A 176 -26.09 -3.38 -12.53
N LEU A 177 -27.37 -3.75 -12.47
CA LEU A 177 -28.28 -3.72 -13.61
C LEU A 177 -28.56 -2.28 -14.08
N TRP A 178 -28.72 -1.33 -13.15
CA TRP A 178 -28.88 0.07 -13.51
C TRP A 178 -27.63 0.62 -14.20
N LEU A 179 -26.44 0.34 -13.68
CA LEU A 179 -25.16 0.73 -14.28
C LEU A 179 -25.02 0.14 -15.68
N ASN A 180 -25.29 -1.16 -15.85
CA ASN A 180 -25.21 -1.80 -17.16
C ASN A 180 -26.25 -1.24 -18.15
N GLY A 181 -27.49 -1.01 -17.71
CA GLY A 181 -28.55 -0.50 -18.58
C GLY A 181 -28.38 0.97 -19.00
N ASN A 182 -27.84 1.83 -18.13
CA ASN A 182 -27.72 3.26 -18.39
C ASN A 182 -26.32 3.66 -18.89
N LEU A 183 -25.27 2.97 -18.44
CA LEU A 183 -23.88 3.27 -18.73
C LEU A 183 -23.19 2.16 -19.53
N GLY A 184 -23.93 1.18 -20.06
CA GLY A 184 -23.37 0.07 -20.86
C GLY A 184 -22.67 0.48 -22.15
N TRP A 185 -22.82 1.74 -22.57
CA TRP A 185 -22.04 2.34 -23.66
C TRP A 185 -20.58 2.61 -23.28
N ILE A 186 -20.27 2.70 -21.98
CA ILE A 186 -18.90 2.75 -21.46
C ILE A 186 -18.41 1.32 -21.33
N PHE A 187 -17.21 1.02 -21.84
CA PHE A 187 -16.61 -0.32 -21.79
C PHE A 187 -16.66 -0.93 -20.37
N LEU A 188 -16.43 -0.08 -19.35
CA LEU A 188 -16.40 -0.45 -17.93
C LEU A 188 -17.71 -1.05 -17.40
N PHE A 189 -18.86 -0.61 -17.92
CA PHE A 189 -20.19 -1.07 -17.50
C PHE A 189 -20.92 -1.84 -18.60
N SER A 190 -20.24 -2.14 -19.71
CA SER A 190 -20.78 -2.95 -20.80
C SER A 190 -21.09 -4.38 -20.33
N THR A 191 -21.93 -5.09 -21.07
CA THR A 191 -22.23 -6.49 -20.75
C THR A 191 -20.95 -7.32 -20.89
N GLY A 192 -20.46 -7.80 -19.76
CA GLY A 192 -19.28 -8.63 -19.69
C GLY A 192 -19.57 -10.08 -20.01
N ASN A 193 -18.58 -10.92 -19.73
CA ASN A 193 -18.60 -12.34 -19.99
C ASN A 193 -19.34 -13.18 -18.92
N ALA A 194 -19.88 -12.53 -17.90
CA ALA A 194 -20.68 -13.15 -16.86
C ALA A 194 -22.03 -12.45 -16.71
N SER A 195 -22.99 -13.17 -16.14
CA SER A 195 -24.31 -12.60 -15.86
C SER A 195 -24.19 -11.51 -14.80
N VAL A 196 -24.51 -10.27 -15.18
CA VAL A 196 -24.62 -9.10 -14.27
C VAL A 196 -25.52 -9.42 -13.07
N ALA A 197 -26.62 -10.13 -13.32
CA ALA A 197 -27.58 -10.52 -12.28
C ALA A 197 -27.08 -11.64 -11.36
N GLY A 198 -26.06 -12.40 -11.77
CA GLY A 198 -25.52 -13.55 -11.05
C GLY A 198 -24.52 -13.18 -9.95
N GLY A 199 -24.06 -11.93 -9.88
CA GLY A 199 -23.28 -11.39 -8.78
C GLY A 199 -21.81 -11.83 -8.70
N GLY A 200 -21.42 -12.90 -9.39
CA GLY A 200 -20.05 -13.41 -9.43
C GLY A 200 -19.14 -12.69 -10.41
N THR A 201 -19.10 -11.36 -10.33
CA THR A 201 -18.38 -10.47 -11.24
C THR A 201 -17.29 -9.68 -10.50
N ILE A 202 -16.38 -9.06 -11.26
CA ILE A 202 -15.34 -8.17 -10.72
C ILE A 202 -15.94 -7.01 -9.92
N PHE A 203 -17.12 -6.50 -10.30
CA PHE A 203 -17.83 -5.46 -9.57
C PHE A 203 -18.06 -5.84 -8.10
N THR A 204 -18.69 -6.99 -7.87
CA THR A 204 -18.95 -7.49 -6.51
C THR A 204 -17.64 -7.82 -5.81
N ALA A 205 -16.75 -8.55 -6.50
CA ALA A 205 -15.49 -9.02 -5.92
C ALA A 205 -14.59 -7.85 -5.49
N GLY A 206 -14.52 -6.79 -6.29
CA GLY A 206 -13.74 -5.60 -6.01
C GLY A 206 -14.30 -4.74 -4.89
N ILE A 207 -15.63 -4.67 -4.72
CA ILE A 207 -16.24 -4.01 -3.56
C ILE A 207 -15.94 -4.77 -2.27
N VAL A 208 -16.06 -6.10 -2.29
CA VAL A 208 -15.68 -6.94 -1.13
C VAL A 208 -14.20 -6.74 -0.81
N LEU A 209 -13.33 -6.78 -1.83
CA LEU A 209 -11.90 -6.56 -1.67
C LEU A 209 -11.58 -5.16 -1.12
N ALA A 210 -12.32 -4.13 -1.55
CA ALA A 210 -12.18 -2.77 -1.03
C ALA A 210 -12.45 -2.72 0.48
N VAL A 211 -13.53 -3.38 0.94
CA VAL A 211 -13.84 -3.50 2.38
C VAL A 211 -12.73 -4.23 3.13
N MET A 212 -12.11 -5.24 2.53
CA MET A 212 -11.03 -6.01 3.16
C MET A 212 -9.72 -5.24 3.30
N ILE A 213 -9.36 -4.37 2.35
CA ILE A 213 -8.11 -3.60 2.39
C ILE A 213 -8.26 -2.26 3.11
N LEU A 214 -9.50 -1.76 3.26
CA LEU A 214 -9.81 -0.50 3.95
C LEU A 214 -9.22 -0.39 5.35
N PRO A 215 -9.30 -1.40 6.25
CA PRO A 215 -8.73 -1.30 7.60
C PRO A 215 -7.22 -1.08 7.60
N ILE A 216 -6.51 -1.72 6.67
CA ILE A 216 -5.05 -1.60 6.54
C ILE A 216 -4.67 -0.19 6.14
N ILE A 217 -5.33 0.34 5.09
CA ILE A 217 -5.08 1.71 4.62
C ILE A 217 -5.42 2.70 5.74
N THR A 218 -6.56 2.51 6.41
CA THR A 218 -7.03 3.41 7.47
C THR A 218 -6.08 3.43 8.67
N ALA A 219 -5.66 2.26 9.16
CA ALA A 219 -4.80 2.14 10.35
C ALA A 219 -3.44 2.82 10.11
N VAL A 220 -2.80 2.55 8.96
CA VAL A 220 -1.50 3.14 8.60
C VAL A 220 -1.63 4.65 8.41
N THR A 221 -2.67 5.11 7.70
CA THR A 221 -2.92 6.55 7.48
C THR A 221 -3.14 7.27 8.81
N ARG A 222 -3.98 6.69 9.68
CA ARG A 222 -4.29 7.21 11.02
C ARG A 222 -3.02 7.34 11.88
N GLU A 223 -2.18 6.31 11.89
CA GLU A 223 -0.96 6.29 12.70
C GLU A 223 0.00 7.43 12.33
N VAL A 224 0.15 7.71 11.03
CA VAL A 224 0.97 8.83 10.56
C VAL A 224 0.28 10.17 10.83
N PHE A 225 -1.03 10.28 10.65
CA PHE A 225 -1.76 11.55 10.88
C PHE A 225 -1.70 12.00 12.33
N VAL A 226 -1.75 11.08 13.30
CA VAL A 226 -1.61 11.40 14.74
C VAL A 226 -0.24 11.99 15.08
N GLN A 227 0.79 11.71 14.27
CA GLN A 227 2.15 12.22 14.47
C GLN A 227 2.34 13.65 13.94
N THR A 228 1.31 14.26 13.33
CA THR A 228 1.38 15.65 12.86
C THR A 228 1.79 16.59 14.01
N PRO A 229 2.82 17.45 13.85
CA PRO A 229 3.30 18.31 14.93
C PRO A 229 2.19 19.20 15.48
N ARG A 230 1.92 19.08 16.79
CA ARG A 230 0.86 19.85 17.46
C ARG A 230 1.06 21.35 17.34
N GLY A 231 2.31 21.82 17.40
CA GLY A 231 2.62 23.24 17.25
C GLY A 231 2.16 23.82 15.90
N GLN A 232 2.25 23.05 14.81
CA GLN A 232 1.75 23.50 13.50
C GLN A 232 0.21 23.56 13.45
N ILE A 233 -0.44 22.62 14.12
CA ILE A 233 -1.91 22.58 14.24
C ILE A 233 -2.41 23.77 15.07
N GLU A 234 -1.82 23.99 16.24
CA GLU A 234 -2.20 25.06 17.18
C GLU A 234 -1.90 26.45 16.59
N ALA A 235 -0.77 26.62 15.89
CA ALA A 235 -0.44 27.87 15.21
C ALA A 235 -1.44 28.20 14.08
N ALA A 236 -1.81 27.21 13.26
CA ALA A 236 -2.79 27.41 12.20
C ALA A 236 -4.17 27.81 12.78
N LEU A 237 -4.61 27.15 13.86
CA LEU A 237 -5.84 27.53 14.57
C LEU A 237 -5.76 28.94 15.16
N ALA A 238 -4.60 29.34 15.72
CA ALA A 238 -4.38 30.68 16.27
C ALA A 238 -4.43 31.79 15.19
N LEU A 239 -4.09 31.47 13.94
CA LEU A 239 -4.24 32.35 12.78
C LEU A 239 -5.69 32.43 12.26
N GLY A 240 -6.65 31.79 12.94
CA GLY A 240 -8.06 31.78 12.56
C GLY A 240 -8.43 30.70 11.54
N ALA A 241 -7.54 29.73 11.26
CA ALA A 241 -7.86 28.64 10.34
C ALA A 241 -8.96 27.74 10.92
N THR A 242 -9.87 27.30 10.06
CA THR A 242 -10.87 26.28 10.37
C THR A 242 -10.25 24.90 10.48
N ARG A 243 -10.96 23.95 11.11
CA ARG A 243 -10.49 22.56 11.22
C ARG A 243 -10.22 21.91 9.86
N TRP A 244 -11.01 22.23 8.84
CA TRP A 244 -10.80 21.72 7.50
C TRP A 244 -9.56 22.33 6.84
N GLU A 245 -9.31 23.62 7.03
CA GLU A 245 -8.10 24.27 6.55
C GLU A 245 -6.86 23.66 7.21
N VAL A 246 -6.86 23.45 8.53
CA VAL A 246 -5.77 22.75 9.23
C VAL A 246 -5.53 21.35 8.67
N VAL A 247 -6.60 20.58 8.41
CA VAL A 247 -6.49 19.26 7.79
C VAL A 247 -5.81 19.37 6.43
N ARG A 248 -6.25 20.32 5.60
CA ARG A 248 -5.77 20.47 4.22
C ARG A 248 -4.35 21.02 4.13
N THR A 249 -3.96 21.95 5.01
CA THR A 249 -2.67 22.65 4.94
C THR A 249 -1.58 22.01 5.77
N THR A 250 -1.95 21.24 6.81
CA THR A 250 -0.98 20.72 7.78
C THR A 250 -1.03 19.20 7.84
N VAL A 251 -2.18 18.60 8.13
CA VAL A 251 -2.30 17.15 8.39
C VAL A 251 -2.14 16.34 7.11
N LEU A 252 -2.84 16.71 6.04
CA LEU A 252 -2.76 15.99 4.76
C LEU A 252 -1.34 16.02 4.19
N PRO A 253 -0.67 17.19 4.03
CA PRO A 253 0.69 17.22 3.49
C PRO A 253 1.69 16.42 4.33
N PHE A 254 1.62 16.54 5.66
CA PHE A 254 2.47 15.77 6.58
C PHE A 254 2.22 14.26 6.45
N GLY A 255 0.96 13.86 6.39
CA GLY A 255 0.54 12.46 6.40
C GLY A 255 0.46 11.78 5.03
N MET A 256 0.70 12.49 3.92
CA MET A 256 0.57 11.91 2.57
C MET A 256 1.46 10.68 2.38
N SER A 257 2.66 10.67 2.97
CA SER A 257 3.56 9.51 2.93
C SER A 257 2.94 8.28 3.60
N GLY A 258 2.24 8.47 4.72
CA GLY A 258 1.48 7.43 5.42
C GLY A 258 0.28 6.94 4.62
N TYR A 259 -0.49 7.86 4.04
CA TYR A 259 -1.64 7.52 3.20
C TYR A 259 -1.24 6.67 1.98
N ILE A 260 -0.19 7.12 1.28
CA ILE A 260 0.35 6.41 0.12
C ILE A 260 0.95 5.06 0.56
N SER A 261 1.70 5.00 1.67
CA SER A 261 2.26 3.72 2.17
C SER A 261 1.17 2.73 2.59
N GLY A 262 0.09 3.23 3.21
CA GLY A 262 -1.10 2.43 3.55
C GLY A 262 -1.76 1.86 2.30
N ALA A 263 -1.92 2.67 1.25
CA ALA A 263 -2.43 2.25 -0.06
C ALA A 263 -1.60 1.12 -0.66
N MET A 264 -0.27 1.20 -0.54
CA MET A 264 0.67 0.20 -1.07
C MET A 264 0.54 -1.13 -0.33
N LEU A 265 0.44 -1.09 1.00
CA LEU A 265 0.19 -2.28 1.81
C LEU A 265 -1.15 -2.93 1.47
N GLY A 266 -2.19 -2.11 1.29
CA GLY A 266 -3.51 -2.56 0.81
C GLY A 266 -3.46 -3.21 -0.57
N LEU A 267 -2.75 -2.60 -1.52
CA LEU A 267 -2.57 -3.12 -2.88
C LEU A 267 -1.82 -4.47 -2.88
N GLY A 268 -0.75 -4.61 -2.10
CA GLY A 268 -0.03 -5.88 -1.96
C GLY A 268 -0.93 -7.00 -1.44
N ARG A 269 -1.80 -6.69 -0.47
CA ARG A 269 -2.84 -7.63 -0.01
C ARG A 269 -3.86 -7.94 -1.11
N ALA A 270 -4.32 -6.93 -1.85
CA ALA A 270 -5.32 -7.10 -2.91
C ALA A 270 -4.83 -8.04 -4.02
N LEU A 271 -3.59 -7.85 -4.49
CA LEU A 271 -2.96 -8.67 -5.52
C LEU A 271 -2.84 -10.15 -5.10
N GLY A 272 -2.63 -10.39 -3.81
CA GLY A 272 -2.51 -11.72 -3.21
C GLY A 272 -3.82 -12.33 -2.71
N GLU A 273 -4.96 -11.63 -2.83
CA GLU A 273 -6.22 -12.16 -2.32
C GLU A 273 -6.62 -13.42 -3.08
N THR A 274 -6.83 -14.50 -2.30
CA THR A 274 -6.95 -15.85 -2.84
C THR A 274 -8.37 -16.37 -2.67
N ILE A 275 -8.83 -16.51 -1.42
CA ILE A 275 -10.02 -17.30 -1.10
C ILE A 275 -11.29 -16.50 -1.32
N ALA A 276 -11.33 -15.22 -0.94
CA ALA A 276 -12.52 -14.41 -1.15
C ALA A 276 -12.83 -14.29 -2.66
N LEU A 277 -11.80 -14.02 -3.46
CA LEU A 277 -11.92 -13.91 -4.91
C LEU A 277 -12.23 -15.25 -5.57
N LEU A 278 -11.67 -16.36 -5.10
CA LEU A 278 -12.00 -17.70 -5.60
C LEU A 278 -13.49 -18.05 -5.41
N ILE A 279 -14.10 -17.59 -4.31
CA ILE A 279 -15.52 -17.86 -4.03
C ILE A 279 -16.43 -16.96 -4.84
N ILE A 280 -16.08 -15.68 -4.99
CA ILE A 280 -16.94 -14.69 -5.66
C ILE A 280 -16.81 -14.77 -7.17
N LEU A 281 -15.59 -14.73 -7.70
CA LEU A 281 -15.35 -14.74 -9.14
C LEU A 281 -15.68 -16.12 -9.69
N ARG A 282 -16.69 -16.17 -10.55
CA ARG A 282 -17.02 -17.42 -11.26
C ARG A 282 -15.96 -17.68 -12.31
N GLY A 283 -15.53 -18.94 -12.43
CA GLY A 283 -14.68 -19.35 -13.54
C GLY A 283 -15.40 -19.12 -14.87
N THR A 284 -14.68 -18.51 -15.82
CA THR A 284 -15.13 -18.37 -17.20
C THR A 284 -14.02 -18.81 -18.16
N GLN A 285 -14.42 -19.22 -19.35
CA GLN A 285 -13.53 -19.65 -20.44
C GLN A 285 -13.45 -18.61 -21.57
N THR A 286 -14.20 -17.53 -21.44
CA THR A 286 -14.17 -16.39 -22.36
C THR A 286 -13.10 -15.40 -21.90
N ALA A 287 -12.41 -14.79 -22.87
CA ALA A 287 -11.43 -13.75 -22.61
C ALA A 287 -12.02 -12.57 -21.78
N PHE A 288 -11.14 -11.89 -21.06
CA PHE A 288 -11.50 -10.70 -20.28
C PHE A 288 -11.81 -9.51 -21.20
N GLY A 289 -12.95 -8.85 -20.98
CA GLY A 289 -13.49 -7.78 -21.82
C GLY A 289 -13.33 -6.37 -21.26
N TRP A 290 -12.59 -6.19 -20.17
CA TRP A 290 -12.42 -4.90 -19.46
C TRP A 290 -13.71 -4.33 -18.84
N SER A 291 -14.74 -5.17 -18.66
CA SER A 291 -15.97 -4.79 -17.97
C SER A 291 -15.89 -5.16 -16.48
N LEU A 292 -16.47 -4.35 -15.60
CA LEU A 292 -16.69 -4.72 -14.20
C LEU A 292 -17.65 -5.90 -14.07
N PHE A 293 -18.43 -6.20 -15.11
CA PHE A 293 -19.34 -7.32 -15.14
C PHE A 293 -18.73 -8.59 -15.74
N ASP A 294 -17.44 -8.58 -16.03
CA ASP A 294 -16.69 -9.80 -16.32
C ASP A 294 -16.47 -10.63 -15.05
N ALA A 295 -16.30 -11.93 -15.24
CA ALA A 295 -15.75 -12.86 -14.28
C ALA A 295 -14.38 -13.38 -14.78
N GLY A 296 -13.76 -14.28 -14.03
CA GLY A 296 -12.43 -14.78 -14.33
C GLY A 296 -11.69 -15.26 -13.10
N TYR A 297 -10.39 -15.45 -13.24
CA TYR A 297 -9.52 -15.79 -12.12
C TYR A 297 -8.43 -14.75 -11.96
N THR A 298 -8.10 -14.42 -10.71
CA THR A 298 -6.81 -13.82 -10.38
C THR A 298 -5.72 -14.88 -10.38
N PHE A 299 -4.45 -14.48 -10.44
CA PHE A 299 -3.33 -15.40 -10.25
C PHE A 299 -3.51 -16.29 -9.02
N ALA A 300 -3.77 -15.68 -7.86
CA ALA A 300 -3.89 -16.40 -6.60
C ALA A 300 -5.08 -17.36 -6.57
N SER A 301 -6.27 -16.91 -7.01
CA SER A 301 -7.45 -17.78 -7.08
C SER A 301 -7.30 -18.91 -8.09
N LYS A 302 -6.66 -18.67 -9.25
CA LYS A 302 -6.36 -19.72 -10.23
C LYS A 302 -5.47 -20.80 -9.64
N ILE A 303 -4.38 -20.40 -8.98
CA ILE A 303 -3.45 -21.33 -8.31
C ILE A 303 -4.19 -22.16 -7.26
N ALA A 304 -4.99 -21.52 -6.41
CA ALA A 304 -5.75 -22.21 -5.37
C ALA A 304 -6.83 -23.15 -5.93
N SER A 305 -7.49 -22.77 -7.03
CA SER A 305 -8.51 -23.62 -7.68
C SER A 305 -7.95 -24.95 -8.19
N ALA A 306 -6.64 -25.00 -8.44
CA ALA A 306 -5.96 -26.14 -9.03
C ALA A 306 -5.19 -27.00 -8.01
N ALA A 307 -5.51 -26.91 -6.71
CA ALA A 307 -4.81 -27.61 -5.65
C ALA A 307 -4.67 -29.13 -5.90
N SER A 308 -5.65 -29.78 -6.52
CA SER A 308 -5.61 -31.21 -6.88
C SER A 308 -4.61 -31.56 -7.98
N GLU A 309 -4.18 -30.59 -8.80
CA GLU A 309 -3.26 -30.80 -9.93
C GLU A 309 -1.78 -30.71 -9.50
N PHE A 310 -1.50 -30.43 -8.21
CA PHE A 310 -0.14 -30.30 -7.68
C PHE A 310 0.59 -31.64 -7.46
N ASN A 311 -0.07 -32.76 -7.75
CA ASN A 311 0.50 -34.10 -7.70
C ASN A 311 1.39 -34.43 -8.93
N ASP A 312 1.21 -33.74 -10.06
CA ASP A 312 2.00 -33.90 -11.28
C ASP A 312 2.96 -32.72 -11.48
N GLN A 313 4.21 -32.99 -11.85
CA GLN A 313 5.21 -31.93 -11.97
C GLN A 313 4.95 -30.92 -13.09
N TYR A 314 4.35 -31.36 -14.20
CA TYR A 314 4.09 -30.52 -15.37
C TYR A 314 2.85 -29.68 -15.15
N LYS A 315 1.79 -30.29 -14.63
CA LYS A 315 0.56 -29.57 -14.28
C LYS A 315 0.83 -28.55 -13.17
N ALA A 316 1.50 -28.96 -12.09
CA ALA A 316 1.92 -28.04 -11.02
C ALA A 316 2.81 -26.92 -11.58
N GLY A 317 3.74 -27.26 -12.47
CA GLY A 317 4.67 -26.30 -13.09
C GLY A 317 3.95 -25.17 -13.82
N ALA A 318 2.81 -25.42 -14.48
CA ALA A 318 2.02 -24.39 -15.17
C ALA A 318 1.46 -23.35 -14.17
N TYR A 319 0.90 -23.81 -13.05
CA TYR A 319 0.40 -22.91 -11.99
C TYR A 319 1.53 -22.21 -11.23
N ILE A 320 2.67 -22.88 -11.09
CA ILE A 320 3.88 -22.28 -10.49
C ILE A 320 4.48 -21.21 -11.41
N ALA A 321 4.40 -21.37 -12.73
CA ALA A 321 4.77 -20.32 -13.69
C ALA A 321 3.89 -19.06 -13.52
N ALA A 322 2.58 -19.24 -13.33
CA ALA A 322 1.68 -18.13 -13.00
C ALA A 322 2.04 -17.49 -11.64
N GLY A 323 2.40 -18.30 -10.64
CA GLY A 323 2.88 -17.83 -9.33
C GLY A 323 4.19 -17.04 -9.40
N LEU A 324 5.12 -17.43 -10.27
CA LEU A 324 6.34 -16.69 -10.55
C LEU A 324 6.02 -15.29 -11.11
N VAL A 325 5.05 -15.19 -12.02
CA VAL A 325 4.65 -13.89 -12.56
C VAL A 325 3.96 -13.04 -11.49
N LEU A 326 3.11 -13.62 -10.65
CA LEU A 326 2.53 -12.91 -9.51
C LEU A 326 3.62 -12.38 -8.55
N PHE A 327 4.65 -13.18 -8.27
CA PHE A 327 5.79 -12.77 -7.45
C PHE A 327 6.53 -11.58 -8.07
N ILE A 328 6.83 -11.64 -9.38
CA ILE A 328 7.46 -10.52 -10.11
C ILE A 328 6.56 -9.28 -10.11
N LEU A 329 5.27 -9.44 -10.40
CA LEU A 329 4.28 -8.36 -10.37
C LEU A 329 4.27 -7.66 -9.01
N THR A 330 4.23 -8.44 -7.93
CA THR A 330 4.24 -7.91 -6.56
C THR A 330 5.53 -7.13 -6.28
N PHE A 331 6.67 -7.64 -6.72
CA PHE A 331 7.96 -6.95 -6.57
C PHE A 331 8.01 -5.64 -7.38
N VAL A 332 7.57 -5.66 -8.64
CA VAL A 332 7.55 -4.48 -9.52
C VAL A 332 6.63 -3.41 -8.95
N VAL A 333 5.40 -3.78 -8.58
CA VAL A 333 4.42 -2.87 -7.98
C VAL A 333 4.98 -2.25 -6.70
N ASN A 334 5.51 -3.05 -5.78
CA ASN A 334 6.08 -2.54 -4.53
C ASN A 334 7.32 -1.65 -4.74
N SER A 335 8.15 -1.96 -5.74
CA SER A 335 9.34 -1.16 -6.08
C SER A 335 8.97 0.20 -6.67
N LEU A 336 8.07 0.22 -7.66
CA LEU A 336 7.54 1.45 -8.28
C LEU A 336 6.86 2.33 -7.24
N ALA A 337 6.06 1.69 -6.39
CA ALA A 337 5.33 2.33 -5.31
C ALA A 337 6.29 3.02 -4.33
N ARG A 338 7.33 2.32 -3.85
CA ARG A 338 8.35 2.88 -2.97
C ARG A 338 9.11 4.04 -3.61
N ALA A 339 9.44 3.93 -4.89
CA ALA A 339 10.10 5.01 -5.64
C ALA A 339 9.22 6.28 -5.74
N ALA A 340 7.91 6.12 -5.89
CA ALA A 340 6.98 7.24 -5.92
C ALA A 340 6.90 8.00 -4.57
N VAL A 341 7.05 7.30 -3.44
CA VAL A 341 7.10 7.95 -2.10
C VAL A 341 8.43 8.67 -1.87
N SER A 342 9.56 8.02 -2.20
CA SER A 342 10.88 8.60 -1.93
C SER A 342 11.18 9.85 -2.75
N GLY A 343 10.61 9.96 -3.95
CA GLY A 343 10.72 11.17 -4.79
C GLY A 343 9.98 12.39 -4.22
N LYS A 344 8.94 12.19 -3.40
CA LYS A 344 8.07 13.28 -2.91
C LYS A 344 8.55 13.92 -1.60
N GLY A 345 9.51 13.30 -0.91
CA GLY A 345 10.17 13.86 0.28
C GLY A 345 11.31 14.84 -0.01
N ARG A 346 11.54 15.20 -1.28
CA ARG A 346 12.65 16.07 -1.73
C ARG A 346 12.22 17.38 -2.41
N SER A 347 10.91 17.70 -2.46
CA SER A 347 10.42 18.98 -3.01
C SER A 347 9.87 19.90 -1.94
#